data_AF-A0A0N4XFE2-F1
#
_entry.id   AF-A0A0N4XFE2-F1
#
_cell.length_a   1.000
_cell.length_b   1.000
_cell.length_c   1.000
_cell.angle_alpha   90.00
_cell.angle_beta   90.00
_cell.angle_gamma   90.00
#
_symmetry.space_group_name_H-M   'P 1'
#
loop_
_entity.id
_entity.type
_entity.pdbx_description
1 polymer ?
#
loop_
_entity_poly.entity_id
_entity_poly.type
_entity_poly.pdbx_seq_one_letter_code
_entity_poly.pdbx_strand_id
1 'polypeptide(L)'
;MSEASSVVSDLSYTSDLDMEIPSTSNSTIEEDAAVTEITNGIDSNSLIELAGLEPEAESADEEEEEVVECPAKRRKTERLSDEQMLERKLRIAEIVRRHANNGTVWTDLCRETSANGSLLDQLDLADFALRDSRRFKRRDLTDQLTAEMQRIRKLLAM
;
A
#
# COMPACT_ATOMS: atom_id res chain seq x y z
N MET A 1 -35.83 -26.64 37.97
CA MET A 1 -36.40 -25.58 37.11
C MET A 1 -36.42 -24.31 37.94
N SER A 2 -35.38 -23.48 37.83
CA SER A 2 -35.29 -22.19 38.52
C SER A 2 -34.76 -21.18 37.51
N GLU A 3 -35.67 -20.34 37.05
CA GLU A 3 -35.41 -19.16 36.25
C GLU A 3 -34.81 -18.07 37.15
N ALA A 4 -33.70 -17.48 36.70
CA ALA A 4 -33.22 -16.19 37.19
C ALA A 4 -32.48 -15.55 36.01
N SER A 5 -33.17 -14.72 35.24
CA SER A 5 -33.29 -13.27 35.43
C SER A 5 -32.27 -12.55 34.54
N SER A 6 -32.79 -12.08 33.42
CA SER A 6 -32.18 -11.17 32.46
C SER A 6 -31.73 -9.87 33.17
N VAL A 7 -30.47 -9.50 32.97
CA VAL A 7 -29.98 -8.16 33.33
C VAL A 7 -29.51 -7.50 32.03
N VAL A 8 -30.43 -6.78 31.41
CA VAL A 8 -30.15 -5.80 30.36
C VAL A 8 -29.36 -4.68 31.04
N SER A 9 -28.09 -4.52 30.70
CA SER A 9 -27.37 -3.29 31.02
C SER A 9 -27.39 -2.40 29.78
N ASP A 10 -28.32 -1.44 29.78
CA ASP A 10 -28.30 -0.29 28.88
C ASP A 10 -27.02 0.50 29.12
N LEU A 11 -26.06 0.39 28.20
CA LEU A 11 -24.91 1.27 28.16
C LEU A 11 -25.33 2.54 27.43
N SER A 12 -25.69 3.56 28.21
CA SER A 12 -26.01 4.90 27.72
C SER A 12 -24.82 5.51 26.97
N TYR A 13 -25.03 5.74 25.68
CA TYR A 13 -24.16 6.41 24.73
C TYR A 13 -24.15 7.93 25.00
N THR A 14 -23.15 8.43 25.72
CA THR A 14 -22.87 9.87 25.77
C THR A 14 -21.90 10.23 24.64
N SER A 15 -22.46 10.57 23.49
CA SER A 15 -21.79 11.35 22.45
C SER A 15 -21.55 12.77 22.96
N ASP A 16 -20.29 13.14 23.18
CA ASP A 16 -19.85 14.52 23.00
C ASP A 16 -18.33 14.57 22.79
N LEU A 17 -17.85 13.99 21.69
CA LEU A 17 -16.46 14.15 21.29
C LEU A 17 -16.37 15.41 20.43
N ASP A 18 -16.17 16.54 21.11
CA ASP A 18 -15.93 17.83 20.48
C ASP A 18 -14.65 17.75 19.62
N MET A 19 -14.83 17.76 18.30
CA MET A 19 -13.73 17.75 17.35
C MET A 19 -13.25 19.19 17.14
N GLU A 20 -12.32 19.63 17.98
CA GLU A 20 -11.55 20.85 17.70
C GLU A 20 -10.67 20.63 16.46
N ILE A 21 -11.10 21.16 15.32
CA ILE A 21 -10.31 21.28 14.10
C ILE A 21 -9.30 22.42 14.28
N PRO A 22 -7.97 22.18 14.20
CA PRO A 22 -7.01 23.27 14.19
C PRO A 22 -7.09 24.02 12.84
N SER A 23 -7.39 25.31 12.91
CA SER A 23 -7.23 26.24 11.79
C SER A 23 -5.76 26.45 11.48
N THR A 24 -5.33 26.21 10.24
CA THR A 24 -4.05 26.70 9.73
C THR A 24 -4.29 27.94 8.89
N SER A 25 -3.89 29.10 9.43
CA SER A 25 -3.82 30.35 8.68
C SER A 25 -2.54 30.39 7.83
N ASN A 26 -2.72 30.91 6.62
CA ASN A 26 -1.82 31.03 5.48
C ASN A 26 -0.57 31.92 5.70
N SER A 27 0.56 31.61 5.05
CA SER A 27 1.45 32.62 4.44
C SER A 27 2.38 32.05 3.37
N THR A 28 2.24 32.59 2.16
CA THR A 28 2.98 32.48 0.90
C THR A 28 4.51 32.62 1.02
N ILE A 29 5.26 31.90 0.15
CA ILE A 29 6.42 32.39 -0.62
C ILE A 29 6.45 31.60 -1.95
N GLU A 30 6.53 32.36 -3.05
CA GLU A 30 6.58 31.91 -4.44
C GLU A 30 8.02 31.51 -4.88
N GLU A 31 8.10 30.93 -6.07
CA GLU A 31 9.28 30.83 -6.97
C GLU A 31 10.47 29.97 -6.51
N ASP A 32 10.71 28.84 -7.18
CA ASP A 32 11.56 28.88 -8.38
C ASP A 32 11.52 27.55 -9.16
N ALA A 33 11.53 27.69 -10.48
CA ALA A 33 11.54 26.61 -11.44
C ALA A 33 12.99 26.17 -11.70
N ALA A 34 13.30 24.88 -11.49
CA ALA A 34 14.45 24.26 -12.13
C ALA A 34 14.20 22.76 -12.30
N VAL A 35 13.52 22.41 -13.38
CA VAL A 35 13.50 21.06 -13.93
C VAL A 35 14.85 20.87 -14.64
N THR A 36 15.84 20.33 -13.94
CA THR A 36 17.05 19.80 -14.59
C THR A 36 16.91 18.29 -14.74
N GLU A 37 16.37 17.93 -15.90
CA GLU A 37 16.46 16.62 -16.53
C GLU A 37 17.94 16.29 -16.80
N ILE A 38 18.53 15.39 -16.01
CA ILE A 38 19.85 14.83 -16.30
C ILE A 38 19.61 13.56 -17.10
N THR A 39 19.69 13.72 -18.41
CA THR A 39 19.54 12.70 -19.44
C THR A 39 20.62 11.62 -19.33
N ASN A 40 20.18 10.37 -19.51
CA ASN A 40 20.97 9.15 -19.52
C ASN A 40 22.24 9.22 -20.39
N GLY A 41 23.39 8.91 -19.80
CA GLY A 41 24.61 8.53 -20.52
C GLY A 41 24.45 7.14 -21.14
N ILE A 42 23.94 7.10 -22.38
CA ILE A 42 24.08 5.95 -23.26
C ILE A 42 25.17 6.27 -24.28
N ASP A 43 26.27 5.54 -24.15
CA ASP A 43 27.43 5.63 -25.04
C ASP A 43 27.01 5.36 -26.48
N SER A 44 27.28 6.35 -27.32
CA SER A 44 27.10 6.31 -28.77
C SER A 44 28.27 5.56 -29.40
N ASN A 45 28.19 4.22 -29.49
CA ASN A 45 29.08 3.47 -30.39
C ASN A 45 28.60 2.04 -30.69
N SER A 46 27.51 1.91 -31.46
CA SER A 46 27.29 0.77 -32.38
C SER A 46 26.12 1.08 -33.31
N LEU A 47 26.39 1.86 -34.36
CA LEU A 47 25.50 1.92 -35.51
C LEU A 47 25.67 0.62 -36.29
N ILE A 48 24.74 -0.32 -36.12
CA ILE A 48 24.61 -1.48 -36.99
C ILE A 48 23.94 -0.98 -38.27
N GLU A 49 24.74 -0.88 -39.33
CA GLU A 49 24.29 -0.68 -40.70
C GLU A 49 23.49 -1.92 -41.16
N LEU A 50 22.19 -1.78 -41.35
CA LEU A 50 21.38 -2.72 -42.12
C LEU A 50 20.95 -2.03 -43.41
N ALA A 51 21.77 -2.19 -44.44
CA ALA A 51 21.43 -1.91 -45.82
C ALA A 51 20.64 -3.11 -46.41
N GLY A 52 19.48 -2.83 -46.99
CA GLY A 52 18.70 -3.76 -47.82
C GLY A 52 17.21 -3.39 -47.83
N LEU A 53 16.75 -2.54 -48.75
CA LEU A 53 15.91 -2.90 -49.92
C LEU A 53 14.47 -3.27 -49.51
N GLU A 54 13.36 -2.60 -49.86
CA GLU A 54 12.95 -1.55 -50.82
C GLU A 54 11.66 -0.86 -50.27
N PRO A 55 11.34 0.40 -50.62
CA PRO A 55 9.99 0.96 -50.46
C PRO A 55 9.17 0.68 -51.73
N GLU A 56 7.85 0.43 -51.60
CA GLU A 56 6.77 0.89 -52.51
C GLU A 56 5.47 0.18 -52.13
N ALA A 57 4.51 0.91 -51.56
CA ALA A 57 3.10 0.91 -51.96
C ALA A 57 2.30 1.73 -50.94
N GLU A 58 2.01 2.94 -51.35
CA GLU A 58 0.98 3.83 -50.83
C GLU A 58 -0.38 3.12 -50.73
N SER A 59 -0.99 3.12 -49.54
CA SER A 59 -2.44 3.09 -49.40
C SER A 59 -2.83 4.04 -48.28
N ALA A 60 -3.36 5.19 -48.68
CA ALA A 60 -4.14 6.07 -47.82
C ALA A 60 -5.34 5.29 -47.25
N ASP A 61 -5.53 5.35 -45.95
CA ASP A 61 -6.86 5.53 -45.39
C ASP A 61 -6.75 6.18 -44.01
N GLU A 62 -7.57 7.21 -43.84
CA GLU A 62 -7.75 7.99 -42.62
C GLU A 62 -8.28 7.06 -41.52
N GLU A 63 -7.72 7.14 -40.32
CA GLU A 63 -8.48 7.24 -39.08
C GLU A 63 -7.50 7.42 -37.91
N GLU A 64 -7.37 8.68 -37.49
CA GLU A 64 -6.93 9.04 -36.14
C GLU A 64 -7.96 8.51 -35.14
N GLU A 65 -7.93 7.20 -34.85
CA GLU A 65 -8.43 6.73 -33.56
C GLU A 65 -7.36 7.08 -32.52
N GLU A 66 -7.61 8.16 -31.79
CA GLU A 66 -7.06 8.37 -30.45
C GLU A 66 -7.43 7.13 -29.62
N VAL A 67 -6.59 6.09 -29.70
CA VAL A 67 -6.64 4.93 -28.82
C VAL A 67 -6.33 5.48 -27.44
N VAL A 68 -7.39 5.91 -26.74
CA VAL A 68 -7.38 6.05 -25.29
C VAL A 68 -7.00 4.67 -24.79
N GLU A 69 -5.70 4.46 -24.55
CA GLU A 69 -5.17 3.24 -23.97
C GLU A 69 -5.92 3.01 -22.66
N CYS A 70 -6.95 2.18 -22.73
CA CYS A 70 -7.67 1.75 -21.55
C CYS A 70 -6.61 1.15 -20.61
N PRO A 71 -6.42 1.68 -19.40
CA PRO A 71 -5.35 1.25 -18.53
C PRO A 71 -5.42 -0.27 -18.40
N ALA A 72 -4.29 -0.93 -18.65
CA ALA A 72 -4.18 -2.38 -18.70
C ALA A 72 -4.96 -3.00 -17.54
N LYS A 73 -5.99 -3.80 -17.86
CA LYS A 73 -6.86 -4.45 -16.88
C LYS A 73 -5.98 -5.10 -15.81
N ARG A 74 -5.95 -4.50 -14.61
CA ARG A 74 -5.12 -4.95 -13.49
C ARG A 74 -5.38 -6.44 -13.30
N ARG A 75 -4.38 -7.28 -13.57
CA ARG A 75 -4.49 -8.72 -13.31
C ARG A 75 -4.82 -8.87 -11.84
N LYS A 76 -5.98 -9.44 -11.53
CA LYS A 76 -6.39 -9.70 -10.15
C LYS A 76 -5.35 -10.65 -9.56
N THR A 77 -4.49 -10.13 -8.70
CA THR A 77 -3.63 -10.96 -7.85
C THR A 77 -4.54 -11.84 -7.01
N GLU A 78 -4.31 -13.16 -7.07
CA GLU A 78 -5.07 -14.14 -6.28
C GLU A 78 -5.01 -13.78 -4.79
N ARG A 79 -6.16 -13.82 -4.11
CA ARG A 79 -6.25 -13.60 -2.66
C ARG A 79 -5.70 -14.83 -1.95
N LEU A 80 -5.08 -14.63 -0.80
CA LEU A 80 -4.68 -15.75 0.07
C LEU A 80 -5.91 -16.58 0.47
N SER A 81 -5.74 -17.90 0.56
CA SER A 81 -6.76 -18.76 1.17
C SER A 81 -6.91 -18.44 2.66
N ASP A 82 -8.04 -18.78 3.27
CA ASP A 82 -8.28 -18.53 4.70
C ASP A 82 -7.23 -19.20 5.59
N GLU A 83 -6.81 -20.42 5.22
CA GLU A 83 -5.76 -21.16 5.93
C GLU A 83 -4.40 -20.44 5.84
N GLN A 84 -4.03 -19.97 4.64
CA GLN A 84 -2.80 -19.20 4.44
C GLN A 84 -2.83 -17.87 5.21
N MET A 85 -3.98 -17.20 5.23
CA MET A 85 -4.17 -15.97 5.99
C MET A 85 -4.01 -16.22 7.49
N LEU A 86 -4.62 -17.28 8.01
CA LEU A 86 -4.53 -17.65 9.42
C LEU A 86 -3.09 -18.00 9.81
N GLU A 87 -2.42 -18.85 9.04
CA GLU A 87 -1.03 -19.25 9.29
C GLU A 87 -0.11 -18.03 9.37
N ARG A 88 -0.29 -17.06 8.47
CA ARG A 88 0.50 -15.82 8.49
C ARG A 88 0.18 -14.94 9.68
N LYS A 89 -1.10 -14.80 10.06
CA LYS A 89 -1.47 -14.07 11.28
C LYS A 89 -0.82 -14.68 12.52
N LEU A 90 -0.74 -16.01 12.61
CA LEU A 90 -0.05 -16.69 13.71
C LEU A 90 1.45 -16.39 13.72
N ARG A 91 2.11 -16.42 12.56
CA ARG A 91 3.53 -16.03 12.43
C ARG A 91 3.78 -14.57 12.80
N ILE A 92 2.92 -13.66 12.35
CA ILE A 92 2.96 -12.24 12.73
C ILE A 92 2.84 -12.08 14.24
N ALA A 93 1.86 -12.74 14.86
CA ALA A 93 1.68 -12.67 16.31
C ALA A 93 2.88 -13.24 17.08
N GLU A 94 3.57 -14.23 16.54
CA GLU A 94 4.84 -14.69 17.11
C GLU A 94 5.94 -13.62 17.00
N ILE A 95 6.14 -13.05 15.81
CA ILE A 95 7.16 -12.01 15.57
C ILE A 95 6.93 -10.79 16.47
N VAL A 96 5.67 -10.33 16.60
CA VAL A 96 5.31 -9.20 17.47
C VAL A 96 5.64 -9.52 18.94
N ARG A 97 5.36 -10.75 19.38
CA ARG A 97 5.66 -11.19 20.75
C ARG A 97 7.15 -11.36 21.04
N ARG A 98 7.97 -11.66 20.04
CA ARG A 98 9.43 -11.76 20.25
C ARG A 98 9.97 -10.43 20.79
N HIS A 99 10.85 -10.53 21.78
CA HIS A 99 11.53 -9.40 22.44
C HIS A 99 12.94 -9.16 21.88
N ALA A 100 13.13 -9.40 20.57
CA ALA A 100 14.39 -9.14 19.89
C ALA A 100 14.53 -7.65 19.52
N ASN A 101 15.74 -7.25 19.10
CA ASN A 101 16.02 -5.89 18.63
C ASN A 101 14.96 -5.43 17.60
N ASN A 102 14.44 -4.21 17.76
CA ASN A 102 13.34 -3.68 16.93
C ASN A 102 13.61 -3.78 15.41
N GLY A 103 14.88 -3.64 14.98
CA GLY A 103 15.25 -3.73 13.56
C GLY A 103 14.99 -5.10 12.92
N THR A 104 15.21 -6.19 13.66
CA THR A 104 14.93 -7.54 13.14
C THR A 104 13.44 -7.83 13.13
N VAL A 105 12.70 -7.36 14.14
CA VAL A 105 11.25 -7.50 14.25
C VAL A 105 10.54 -6.84 13.06
N TRP A 106 10.95 -5.63 12.69
CA TRP A 106 10.38 -4.93 11.53
C TRP A 106 10.64 -5.67 10.22
N THR A 107 11.87 -6.13 10.00
CA THR A 107 12.25 -6.86 8.78
C THR A 107 11.44 -8.15 8.61
N ASP A 108 11.29 -8.92 9.70
CA ASP A 108 10.49 -10.14 9.72
C ASP A 108 9.00 -9.84 9.48
N LEU A 109 8.47 -8.78 10.11
CA LEU A 109 7.09 -8.35 9.90
C LEU A 109 6.83 -7.96 8.45
N CYS A 110 7.70 -7.15 7.85
CA CYS A 110 7.59 -6.76 6.45
C CYS A 110 7.56 -7.97 5.52
N ARG A 111 8.32 -9.03 5.81
CA ARG A 111 8.31 -10.25 5.02
C ARG A 111 6.96 -10.98 5.09
N GLU A 112 6.35 -11.03 6.27
CA GLU A 112 5.06 -11.72 6.46
C GLU A 112 3.86 -10.88 6.01
N THR A 113 3.92 -9.54 6.15
CA THR A 113 2.87 -8.62 5.70
C THR A 113 2.95 -8.32 4.21
N SER A 114 4.15 -8.30 3.62
CA SER A 114 4.36 -8.18 2.16
C SER A 114 4.11 -9.53 1.50
N ALA A 115 2.84 -9.92 1.50
CA ALA A 115 2.38 -11.12 0.83
C ALA A 115 2.66 -11.05 -0.67
N ASN A 116 3.21 -12.13 -1.23
CA ASN A 116 2.90 -12.53 -2.61
C ASN A 116 1.39 -12.79 -2.63
N GLY A 117 0.59 -11.81 -3.05
CA GLY A 117 -0.85 -11.80 -2.90
C GLY A 117 -1.44 -10.43 -3.19
N SER A 118 -2.71 -10.23 -2.84
CA SER A 118 -3.41 -8.96 -3.08
C SER A 118 -2.97 -7.86 -2.12
N LEU A 119 -2.97 -6.61 -2.58
CA LEU A 119 -2.80 -5.43 -1.70
C LEU A 119 -3.83 -5.41 -0.56
N LEU A 120 -5.01 -5.98 -0.77
CA LEU A 120 -6.00 -6.16 0.29
C LEU A 120 -5.51 -7.15 1.37
N ASP A 121 -4.81 -8.23 0.98
CA ASP A 121 -4.26 -9.19 1.95
C ASP A 121 -3.16 -8.54 2.77
N GLN A 122 -2.31 -7.75 2.11
CA GLN A 122 -1.25 -6.99 2.78
C GLN A 122 -1.84 -6.00 3.79
N LEU A 123 -2.94 -5.33 3.44
CA LEU A 123 -3.65 -4.42 4.34
C LEU A 123 -4.24 -5.16 5.55
N ASP A 124 -4.89 -6.30 5.33
CA ASP A 124 -5.50 -7.12 6.38
C ASP A 124 -4.43 -7.65 7.37
N LEU A 125 -3.28 -8.09 6.85
CA LEU A 125 -2.15 -8.56 7.65
C LEU A 125 -1.46 -7.43 8.41
N ALA A 126 -1.29 -6.25 7.79
CA ALA A 126 -0.71 -5.08 8.44
C ALA A 126 -1.62 -4.53 9.56
N ASP A 127 -2.94 -4.50 9.36
CA ASP A 127 -3.89 -4.12 10.41
C ASP A 127 -3.83 -5.08 11.60
N PHE A 128 -3.77 -6.38 11.32
CA PHE A 128 -3.60 -7.39 12.37
C PHE A 128 -2.30 -7.17 13.17
N ALA A 129 -1.17 -6.98 12.49
CA ALA A 129 0.11 -6.68 13.13
C ALA A 129 0.05 -5.39 13.98
N LEU A 130 -0.63 -4.35 13.49
CA LEU A 130 -0.78 -3.08 14.21
C LEU A 130 -1.60 -3.25 15.49
N ARG A 131 -2.72 -3.97 15.42
CA ARG A 131 -3.55 -4.26 16.59
C ARG A 131 -2.80 -5.08 17.63
N ASP A 132 -2.01 -6.05 17.19
CA ASP A 132 -1.24 -6.90 18.10
C ASP A 132 -0.07 -6.14 18.74
N SER A 133 0.68 -5.35 17.96
CA SER A 133 1.84 -4.58 18.44
C SER A 133 1.48 -3.50 19.47
N ARG A 134 0.27 -2.91 19.39
CA ARG A 134 -0.24 -1.95 20.38
C ARG A 134 -0.26 -2.49 21.81
N ARG A 135 -0.31 -3.82 21.99
CA ARG A 135 -0.30 -4.47 23.30
C ARG A 135 1.06 -4.37 24.01
N PHE A 136 2.15 -4.12 23.27
CA PHE A 136 3.52 -4.22 23.76
C PHE A 136 4.22 -2.87 23.99
N LYS A 137 3.49 -1.73 23.91
CA LYS A 137 4.00 -0.35 24.12
C LYS A 137 5.23 0.02 23.25
N ARG A 138 5.40 -0.62 22.08
CA ARG A 138 6.52 -0.35 21.15
C ARG A 138 6.14 0.72 20.14
N ARG A 139 6.36 1.99 20.50
CA ARG A 139 5.92 3.15 19.69
C ARG A 139 6.52 3.16 18.28
N ASP A 140 7.82 2.91 18.15
CA ASP A 140 8.49 2.89 16.84
C ASP A 140 7.86 1.86 15.88
N LEU A 141 7.56 0.66 16.40
CA LEU A 141 6.94 -0.39 15.60
C LEU A 141 5.52 -0.04 15.18
N THR A 142 4.73 0.55 16.09
CA THR A 142 3.37 1.00 15.77
C THR A 142 3.37 2.13 14.74
N ASP A 143 4.35 3.03 14.80
CA ASP A 143 4.48 4.14 13.86
C ASP A 143 4.89 3.64 12.47
N GLN A 144 5.83 2.69 12.40
CA GLN A 144 6.22 2.02 11.16
C GLN A 144 5.05 1.25 10.51
N LEU A 145 4.31 0.46 11.30
CA LEU A 145 3.12 -0.25 10.81
C LEU A 145 2.02 0.72 10.34
N THR A 146 1.85 1.84 11.04
CA THR A 146 0.87 2.87 10.64
C THR A 146 1.26 3.51 9.30
N ALA A 147 2.54 3.86 9.11
CA ALA A 147 3.03 4.40 7.85
C ALA A 147 2.84 3.40 6.69
N GLU A 148 3.13 2.12 6.94
CA GLU A 148 2.96 1.05 5.95
C GLU A 148 1.50 0.83 5.57
N MET A 149 0.58 0.86 6.55
CA MET A 149 -0.86 0.82 6.25
C MET A 149 -1.30 1.98 5.35
N GLN A 150 -0.78 3.19 5.59
CA GLN A 150 -1.10 4.34 4.73
C GLN A 150 -0.51 4.18 3.32
N ARG A 151 0.70 3.63 3.20
CA ARG A 151 1.31 3.29 1.91
C ARG A 151 0.42 2.32 1.13
N ILE A 152 -0.03 1.24 1.75
CA ILE A 152 -0.90 0.23 1.11
C ILE A 152 -2.25 0.84 0.71
N ARG A 153 -2.88 1.65 1.57
CA ARG A 153 -4.14 2.34 1.25
C ARG A 153 -4.01 3.27 0.04
N LYS A 154 -2.90 4.01 -0.07
CA LYS A 154 -2.62 4.85 -1.24
C LYS A 154 -2.52 3.99 -2.51
N LEU A 155 -1.83 2.86 -2.46
CA LEU A 155 -1.71 1.95 -3.60
C LEU A 155 -3.05 1.31 -4.02
N LEU A 156 -3.95 1.10 -3.07
CA LEU A 156 -5.31 0.60 -3.35
C LEU A 156 -6.22 1.68 -3.97
N ALA A 157 -5.96 2.96 -3.70
CA ALA A 157 -6.73 4.09 -4.22
C ALA A 157 -6.25 4.57 -5.60
N MET A 158 -5.05 4.16 -6.04
CA MET A 158 -4.55 4.29 -7.42
C MET A 158 -5.06 3.12 -8.26
#